data_AF-A0A7J4VV36-F1
#
_entry.id   AF-A0A7J4VV36-F1
#
_cell.length_a   1.000
_cell.length_b   1.000
_cell.length_c   1.000
_cell.angle_alpha   90.00
_cell.angle_beta   90.00
_cell.angle_gamma   90.00
#
_symmetry.space_group_name_H-M   'P 1'
#
loop_
_entity.id
_entity.type
_entity.pdbx_description
1 polymer ?
#
loop_
_entity_poly.entity_id
_entity_poly.type
_entity_poly.pdbx_seq_one_letter_code
_entity_poly.pdbx_strand_id
1 'polypeptide(L)' 'MSDADTTQQERRERSVPVALRGARVMETFRESLFDAANRAGMTPNEFCLLAAAEKLHRSGRHFSGVFHTGDIVNGRHGH' A
#
# COMPACT_ATOMS: atom_id res chain seq x y z
N MET A 1 -25.87 31.36 5.64
CA MET A 1 -25.19 30.57 4.59
C MET A 1 -23.82 31.20 4.42
N SER A 2 -22.79 30.56 4.97
CA SER A 2 -21.40 30.98 4.79
C SER A 2 -20.57 29.72 4.61
N ASP A 3 -20.22 29.45 3.35
CA ASP A 3 -19.37 28.37 2.85
C ASP A 3 -17.90 28.53 3.30
N ALA A 4 -17.66 28.70 4.59
CA ALA A 4 -16.32 28.90 5.15
C ALA A 4 -15.80 27.69 5.94
N ASP A 5 -16.62 26.63 6.09
CA ASP A 5 -16.23 25.43 6.85
C ASP A 5 -15.67 24.28 5.97
N THR A 6 -15.47 24.52 4.67
CA THR A 6 -14.80 23.57 3.76
C THR A 6 -13.27 23.61 3.91
N THR A 7 -12.74 24.19 5.00
CA THR A 7 -11.29 24.27 5.28
C THR A 7 -10.86 23.42 6.48
N GLN A 8 -11.77 22.66 7.08
CA GLN A 8 -11.45 21.73 8.15
C GLN A 8 -11.66 20.29 7.66
N GLN A 9 -10.62 19.44 7.73
CA GLN A 9 -10.69 17.97 7.62
C GLN A 9 -10.50 17.31 6.25
N GLU A 10 -9.63 17.83 5.38
CA GLU A 10 -8.62 16.89 4.83
C GLU A 10 -7.67 16.57 5.98
N ARG A 11 -8.08 15.63 6.82
CA ARG A 11 -7.30 15.19 7.98
C ARG A 11 -6.06 14.51 7.43
N ARG A 12 -5.00 15.31 7.21
CA ARG A 12 -3.69 14.93 6.67
C ARG A 12 -3.39 13.48 7.05
N GLU A 13 -3.53 12.58 6.09
CA GLU A 13 -3.51 11.15 6.38
C GLU A 13 -2.19 10.82 7.07
N ARG A 14 -2.27 10.15 8.21
CA ARG A 14 -1.10 9.91 9.05
C ARG A 14 -0.55 8.53 8.73
N SER A 15 0.76 8.47 8.47
CA SER A 15 1.47 7.19 8.44
C SER A 15 1.38 6.52 9.81
N VAL A 16 1.06 5.23 9.82
CA VAL A 16 0.99 4.41 11.02
C VAL A 16 1.84 3.16 10.83
N PRO A 17 2.61 2.72 11.85
CA PRO A 17 3.42 1.52 11.74
C PRO A 17 2.53 0.28 11.71
N VAL A 18 2.90 -0.71 10.90
CA VAL A 18 2.29 -2.05 10.88
C VAL A 18 3.34 -3.10 11.21
N ALA A 19 3.04 -3.96 12.17
CA ALA A 19 3.87 -5.10 12.53
C ALA A 19 3.06 -6.39 12.34
N LEU A 20 3.37 -7.14 11.27
CA LEU A 20 2.74 -8.44 11.02
C LEU A 20 3.45 -9.50 11.86
N ARG A 21 2.90 -9.80 13.05
CA ARG A 21 3.44 -10.83 13.94
C ARG A 21 2.93 -12.22 13.54
N GLY A 22 3.78 -13.24 13.64
CA GLY A 22 3.39 -14.65 13.53
C GLY A 22 3.51 -15.30 12.15
N ALA A 23 4.14 -14.66 11.17
CA ALA A 23 4.32 -15.27 9.85
C ALA A 23 5.37 -16.40 9.88
N ARG A 24 4.93 -17.63 9.56
CA ARG A 24 5.81 -18.73 9.13
C ARG A 24 5.41 -19.10 7.71
N VAL A 25 6.37 -19.02 6.80
CA VAL A 25 6.19 -19.34 5.38
C VAL A 25 7.08 -20.51 5.00
N MET A 26 6.78 -21.15 3.87
CA MET A 26 7.67 -22.15 3.29
C MET A 26 8.98 -21.50 2.84
N GLU A 27 10.09 -22.24 2.92
CA GLU A 27 11.42 -21.75 2.57
C GLU A 27 11.49 -21.23 1.12
N THR A 28 10.98 -22.01 0.17
CA THR A 28 10.96 -21.64 -1.25
C THR A 28 10.16 -20.37 -1.53
N PHE A 29 9.10 -20.12 -0.74
CA PHE A 29 8.37 -18.85 -0.80
C PHE A 29 9.21 -17.70 -0.27
N ARG A 30 9.90 -17.90 0.86
CA ARG A 30 10.81 -16.88 1.41
C ARG A 30 11.89 -16.51 0.40
N GLU A 31 12.51 -17.47 -0.24
CA GLU A 31 13.54 -17.20 -1.26
C GLU A 31 12.99 -16.42 -2.44
N SER A 32 11.86 -16.87 -2.98
CA SER A 32 11.18 -16.21 -4.10
C SER A 32 10.74 -14.78 -3.75
N LEU A 33 10.24 -14.56 -2.52
CA LEU A 33 9.85 -13.24 -2.03
C LEU A 33 11.05 -12.30 -1.97
N PHE A 34 12.17 -12.77 -1.42
CA PHE A 34 13.37 -11.94 -1.28
C PHE A 34 13.99 -11.63 -2.65
N ASP A 35 14.04 -12.60 -3.57
CA ASP A 35 14.51 -12.36 -4.94
C ASP A 35 13.63 -11.34 -5.67
N ALA A 36 12.30 -11.50 -5.61
CA ALA A 36 11.37 -10.57 -6.23
C ALA A 36 11.48 -9.14 -5.65
N ALA A 37 11.58 -9.02 -4.32
CA ALA A 37 11.77 -7.74 -3.65
C ALA A 37 13.10 -7.06 -4.07
N ASN A 38 14.20 -7.83 -4.11
CA ASN A 38 15.50 -7.33 -4.55
C ASN A 38 15.47 -6.83 -6.00
N ARG A 39 14.85 -7.58 -6.92
CA ARG A 39 14.72 -7.16 -8.33
C ARG A 39 13.86 -5.90 -8.49
N ALA A 40 12.87 -5.72 -7.61
CA ALA A 40 12.05 -4.51 -7.57
C ALA A 40 12.74 -3.32 -6.88
N GLY A 41 13.92 -3.51 -6.29
CA GLY A 41 14.60 -2.47 -5.51
C GLY A 41 13.88 -2.12 -4.21
N MET A 42 13.14 -3.07 -3.62
CA MET A 42 12.32 -2.89 -2.42
C MET A 42 12.77 -3.80 -1.30
N THR A 43 12.49 -3.42 -0.05
CA THR A 43 12.56 -4.37 1.06
C THR A 43 11.43 -5.41 0.95
N PRO A 44 11.59 -6.63 1.49
CA PRO A 44 10.52 -7.63 1.48
C PRO A 44 9.22 -7.13 2.13
N ASN A 45 9.33 -6.28 3.16
CA ASN A 45 8.18 -5.68 3.82
C ASN A 45 7.44 -4.72 2.87
N GLU A 46 8.17 -3.86 2.16
CA GLU A 46 7.56 -2.96 1.18
C GLU A 46 6.88 -3.72 0.05
N PHE A 47 7.57 -4.75 -0.47
CA PHE A 47 7.03 -5.61 -1.51
C PHE A 47 5.71 -6.27 -1.08
N CYS A 48 5.65 -6.83 0.13
CA CYS A 48 4.43 -7.43 0.67
C CYS A 48 3.30 -6.42 0.85
N LEU A 49 3.60 -5.22 1.37
CA LEU A 49 2.58 -4.19 1.60
C LEU A 49 2.01 -3.66 0.28
N LEU A 50 2.86 -3.47 -0.73
CA LEU A 50 2.42 -3.06 -2.07
C LEU A 50 1.52 -4.13 -2.71
N ALA A 51 1.94 -5.40 -2.71
CA ALA A 51 1.14 -6.49 -3.26
C ALA A 51 -0.19 -6.68 -2.52
N ALA A 52 -0.20 -6.51 -1.19
CA ALA A 52 -1.43 -6.53 -0.40
C ALA A 52 -2.35 -5.37 -0.77
N ALA A 53 -1.80 -4.17 -0.93
CA ALA A 53 -2.56 -3.00 -1.29
C ALA A 53 -3.14 -3.07 -2.71
N GLU A 54 -2.39 -3.59 -3.70
CA GLU A 54 -2.93 -3.89 -5.04
C GLU A 54 -4.11 -4.87 -4.99
N LYS A 55 -4.01 -5.91 -4.14
CA LYS A 55 -5.10 -6.87 -3.94
C LYS A 55 -6.31 -6.21 -3.29
N LEU A 56 -6.11 -5.35 -2.28
CA LEU A 56 -7.18 -4.62 -1.61
C LEU A 56 -7.85 -3.61 -2.55
N HIS A 57 -7.07 -2.89 -3.36
CA HIS A 57 -7.58 -1.96 -4.36
C HIS A 57 -8.47 -2.66 -5.39
N ARG A 58 -8.01 -3.80 -5.94
CA ARG A 58 -8.81 -4.65 -6.84
C ARG A 58 -10.08 -5.19 -6.19
N SER A 59 -10.11 -5.34 -4.87
CA SER A 59 -11.32 -5.73 -4.13
C SER A 59 -12.29 -4.57 -3.82
N GLY A 60 -12.01 -3.36 -4.34
CA GLY A 60 -12.87 -2.18 -4.15
C GLY A 60 -12.58 -1.37 -2.90
N ARG A 61 -11.42 -1.57 -2.25
CA ARG A 61 -11.01 -0.72 -1.12
C ARG A 61 -10.29 0.52 -1.61
N HIS A 62 -10.58 1.64 -0.95
CA HIS A 62 -9.98 2.94 -1.25
C HIS A 62 -9.13 3.42 -0.07
N PHE A 63 -7.92 3.87 -0.37
CA PHE A 63 -6.96 4.50 0.55
C PHE A 63 -6.07 5.42 -0.28
N SER A 64 -5.49 6.49 0.30
CA SER A 64 -4.77 7.49 -0.51
C SER A 64 -3.41 6.99 -1.02
N GLY A 65 -2.84 5.98 -0.38
CA GLY A 65 -1.62 5.29 -0.78
C GLY A 65 -1.16 4.26 0.25
N VAL A 66 -0.03 3.60 0.02
CA VAL A 66 0.57 2.56 0.86
C VAL A 66 1.67 3.14 1.76
N PHE A 67 2.66 3.77 1.14
CA PHE A 67 3.78 4.44 1.82
C PHE A 67 3.65 5.95 1.69
N HIS A 68 3.20 6.42 0.52
CA HIS A 68 3.01 7.82 0.21
C HIS A 68 1.68 7.98 -0.52
N THR A 69 1.01 9.12 -0.30
CA THR A 69 -0.20 9.46 -1.06
C THR A 69 0.09 9.42 -2.56
N GLY A 70 -0.73 8.70 -3.31
CA GLY A 70 -0.66 8.59 -4.77
C GLY A 70 0.05 7.34 -5.33
N ASP A 71 0.71 6.53 -4.50
CA ASP A 71 1.51 5.38 -4.98
C ASP A 71 0.70 4.26 -5.67
N ILE A 72 -0.62 4.18 -5.43
CA ILE A 72 -1.53 3.19 -6.06
C ILE A 72 -2.48 3.81 -7.09
N VAL A 73 -2.43 5.13 -7.32
CA VAL A 73 -3.44 5.85 -8.13
C VAL A 73 -3.32 5.61 -9.64
N ASN A 74 -2.28 4.93 -10.14
CA ASN A 74 -2.18 4.61 -11.57
C ASN A 74 -2.71 3.23 -11.94
N GLY A 75 -3.97 2.98 -11.61
CA GLY A 75 -4.83 2.08 -12.38
C GLY A 75 -5.28 2.76 -13.68
N ARG A 76 -4.36 3.12 -14.58
CA ARG A 76 -4.69 3.45 -15.99
C ARG A 76 -5.15 2.17 -16.69
N HIS A 77 -6.37 1.73 -16.38
CA HIS A 77 -7.14 0.89 -17.26
C HIS A 77 -7.57 1.79 -18.42
N GLY A 78 -6.84 1.66 -19.53
CA GLY A 78 -7.16 2.32 -20.79
C GLY A 78 -8.56 1.96 -21.27
N HIS A 79 -9.11 2.96 -21.96
CA HIS A 79 -10.31 3.02 -22.79
C HIS A 79 -10.73 1.73 -23.50
#